data_AF-A0A957VHH7-F1
#
_entry.id   AF-A0A957VHH7-F1
#
_cell.length_a   1.000
_cell.length_b   1.000
_cell.length_c   1.000
_cell.angle_alpha   90.00
_cell.angle_beta   90.00
_cell.angle_gamma   90.00
#
_symmetry.space_group_name_H-M   'P 1'
#
loop_
_entity.id
_entity.type
_entity.pdbx_description
1 polymer ?
#
loop_
_entity_poly.entity_id
_entity_poly.type
_entity_poly.pdbx_seq_one_letter_code
_entity_poly.pdbx_strand_id
1 'polypeptide(L)'
;MSDGKVKALETTLNTLNKKYGDGIIMKLGDATKLEVASIPTGSLSLDIALGVGGIPQGRVIEIYGPESSGKTTICLHVIAQAQKQGGICGFVDVEHALDPSYARKIGVDVDNLYVSQPDTGEQALEITEALVRSGALDVVVVDSVAALVPRAEIEGEMGDSHVGLQARLMSQALRKLTGAVKASNTSLIFTNQLRQKIGIMFGNPETTSGGMALKFYASVRLDIRRIQAIKQGTDVIGNRTRVTVKKNKVAPPFKVAEFDIMYNEGISTSGDLIDLGTELDIIDKRGSFYNYGDLRLGQGRENAKTFLQENEALAAEIDARIRDQFGLPVNLELAELIAADKSEDKPKAKARSKSADPDDEVADLDDAA
;
A
#
# COMPACT_ATOMS: atom_id res chain seq x y z
N MET A 1 30.94 32.73 14.59
CA MET A 1 31.79 31.52 14.76
C MET A 1 33.22 31.93 14.44
N SER A 2 34.24 31.44 15.16
CA SER A 2 35.63 31.84 14.86
C SER A 2 36.03 31.30 13.48
N ASP A 3 36.59 32.16 12.64
CA ASP A 3 36.93 31.89 11.23
C ASP A 3 37.81 30.63 11.07
N GLY A 4 38.70 30.38 12.04
CA GLY A 4 39.52 29.18 12.10
C GLY A 4 38.75 27.85 12.27
N LYS A 5 37.60 27.85 12.97
CA LYS A 5 36.76 26.66 13.12
C LYS A 5 36.04 26.31 11.82
N VAL A 6 35.60 27.31 11.07
CA VAL A 6 34.93 27.13 9.79
C VAL A 6 35.90 26.57 8.76
N LYS A 7 37.10 27.14 8.66
CA LYS A 7 38.13 26.69 7.73
C LYS A 7 38.65 25.28 8.02
N ALA A 8 38.81 24.93 9.30
CA ALA A 8 39.16 23.57 9.69
C ALA A 8 38.06 22.57 9.30
N LEU A 9 36.80 22.91 9.55
CA LEU A 9 35.65 22.10 9.16
C LEU A 9 35.57 21.90 7.64
N GLU A 10 35.72 22.96 6.85
CA GLU A 10 35.73 22.86 5.38
C GLU A 10 36.85 21.96 4.86
N THR A 11 38.04 22.07 5.44
CA THR A 11 39.17 21.19 5.07
C THR A 11 38.85 19.73 5.39
N THR A 12 38.23 19.46 6.54
CA THR A 12 37.77 18.12 6.91
C THR A 12 36.69 17.62 5.95
N LEU A 13 35.68 18.43 5.64
CA LEU A 13 34.61 18.09 4.71
C LEU A 13 35.14 17.77 3.32
N ASN A 14 36.05 18.59 2.78
CA ASN A 14 36.69 18.35 1.48
C ASN A 14 37.52 17.05 1.47
N THR A 15 38.24 16.78 2.56
CA THR A 15 39.01 15.53 2.70
C THR A 15 38.08 14.31 2.71
N LEU A 16 36.95 14.40 3.42
CA LEU A 16 35.97 13.33 3.51
C LEU A 16 35.24 13.12 2.18
N ASN A 17 34.80 14.18 1.51
CA ASN A 17 34.17 14.09 0.19
C ASN A 17 35.13 13.51 -0.85
N LYS A 18 36.41 13.89 -0.86
CA LYS A 18 37.41 13.30 -1.76
C LYS A 18 37.65 11.82 -1.50
N LYS A 19 37.58 11.38 -0.24
CA LYS A 19 37.86 9.99 0.15
C LYS A 19 36.67 9.06 -0.05
N TYR A 20 35.45 9.55 0.16
CA TYR A 20 34.27 8.71 0.23
C TYR A 20 33.19 9.06 -0.81
N GLY A 21 33.30 10.19 -1.51
CA GLY A 21 32.32 10.70 -2.46
C GLY A 21 31.56 11.92 -1.95
N ASP A 22 31.02 12.73 -2.86
CA ASP A 22 30.23 13.91 -2.53
C ASP A 22 28.92 13.54 -1.80
N GLY A 23 28.47 14.40 -0.89
CA GLY A 23 27.19 14.25 -0.20
C GLY A 23 27.19 13.40 1.07
N ILE A 24 28.36 12.96 1.55
CA ILE A 24 28.48 12.11 2.75
C ILE A 24 28.27 12.89 4.04
N ILE A 25 28.62 14.18 4.04
CA ILE A 25 28.30 15.10 5.12
C ILE A 25 27.67 16.33 4.51
N MET A 26 26.43 16.59 4.92
CA MET A 26 25.66 17.76 4.53
C MET A 26 25.02 18.38 5.76
N LYS A 27 24.76 19.69 5.72
CA LYS A 27 23.97 20.33 6.76
C LYS A 27 22.53 19.84 6.64
N LEU A 28 21.88 19.56 7.77
CA LEU A 28 20.51 19.06 7.79
C LEU A 28 19.52 20.03 7.10
N GLY A 29 19.74 21.35 7.21
CA GLY A 29 18.92 22.36 6.54
C GLY A 29 19.14 22.46 5.02
N ASP A 30 20.28 21.98 4.52
CA ASP A 30 20.55 21.87 3.07
C ASP A 30 20.03 20.53 2.51
N ALA A 31 19.58 19.62 3.38
CA ALA A 31 18.93 18.35 3.03
C ALA A 31 17.42 18.52 2.77
N THR A 32 16.99 19.67 2.26
CA THR A 32 15.61 19.99 1.84
C THR A 32 15.07 19.08 0.73
N LYS A 33 15.89 18.17 0.19
CA LYS A 33 15.53 17.14 -0.79
C LYS A 33 15.14 15.78 -0.21
N LEU A 34 15.00 15.63 1.11
CA LEU A 34 14.53 14.36 1.69
C LEU A 34 12.99 14.29 1.77
N GLU A 35 12.28 14.72 0.73
CA GLU A 35 10.93 14.21 0.51
C GLU A 35 11.05 12.70 0.38
N VAL A 36 10.48 11.97 1.33
CA VAL A 36 10.54 10.52 1.32
C VAL A 36 9.56 10.06 0.26
N ALA A 37 10.08 9.75 -0.92
CA ALA A 37 9.28 9.14 -1.98
C ALA A 37 8.57 7.87 -1.45
N SER A 38 7.33 7.67 -1.88
CA SER A 38 6.49 6.60 -1.38
C SER A 38 5.63 5.99 -2.47
N ILE A 39 5.31 4.70 -2.30
CA ILE A 39 4.45 3.94 -3.19
C ILE A 39 3.08 3.79 -2.53
N PRO A 40 1.98 4.23 -3.17
CA PRO A 40 0.63 4.10 -2.60
C PRO A 40 0.30 2.66 -2.19
N THR A 41 -0.44 2.48 -1.11
CA THR A 41 -0.75 1.14 -0.61
C THR A 41 -1.99 0.51 -1.25
N GLY A 42 -2.69 1.26 -2.10
CA GLY A 42 -4.03 0.88 -2.60
C GLY A 42 -5.17 1.09 -1.59
N SER A 43 -4.88 1.68 -0.43
CA SER A 43 -5.85 2.18 0.54
C SER A 43 -5.48 3.61 0.88
N LEU A 44 -6.37 4.55 0.57
CA LEU A 44 -6.16 5.96 0.90
C LEU A 44 -6.09 6.16 2.42
N SER A 45 -6.88 5.41 3.19
CA SER A 45 -6.81 5.44 4.66
C SER A 45 -5.43 5.08 5.18
N LEU A 46 -4.79 4.06 4.58
CA LEU A 46 -3.46 3.63 4.98
C LEU A 46 -2.38 4.60 4.51
N ASP A 47 -2.50 5.17 3.31
CA ASP A 47 -1.61 6.24 2.82
C ASP A 47 -1.61 7.45 3.78
N ILE A 48 -2.79 7.88 4.24
CA ILE A 48 -2.98 8.95 5.24
C ILE A 48 -2.38 8.56 6.60
N ALA A 49 -2.63 7.33 7.05
CA ALA A 49 -2.08 6.84 8.31
C ALA A 49 -0.54 6.74 8.29
N LEU A 50 0.06 6.46 7.13
CA LEU A 50 1.51 6.46 6.93
C LEU A 50 2.09 7.88 6.90
N GLY A 51 1.29 8.87 6.52
CA GLY A 51 1.59 10.31 6.59
C GLY A 51 2.56 10.82 5.53
N VAL A 52 3.13 9.93 4.71
CA VAL A 52 3.95 10.27 3.54
C VAL A 52 3.25 9.93 2.22
N GLY A 53 2.03 9.39 2.27
CA GLY A 53 1.25 9.04 1.08
C GLY A 53 1.46 7.62 0.57
N GLY A 54 2.11 6.75 1.36
CA GLY A 54 2.29 5.33 1.02
C GLY A 54 3.47 4.67 1.72
N ILE A 55 3.88 3.51 1.21
CA ILE A 55 5.07 2.76 1.66
C ILE A 55 6.33 3.55 1.27
N PRO A 56 7.20 3.94 2.22
CA PRO A 56 8.37 4.74 1.91
C PRO A 56 9.46 3.94 1.19
N GLN A 57 9.95 4.50 0.08
CA GLN A 57 11.04 3.94 -0.71
C GLN A 57 12.39 3.98 0.01
N GLY A 58 13.25 3.03 -0.34
CA GLY A 58 14.57 2.85 0.26
C GLY A 58 14.53 2.51 1.74
N ARG A 59 13.45 1.86 2.21
CA ARG A 59 13.25 1.46 3.62
C ARG A 59 12.88 0.00 3.74
N VAL A 60 13.10 -0.54 4.94
CA VAL A 60 12.57 -1.83 5.37
C VAL A 60 11.23 -1.62 6.07
N ILE A 61 10.23 -2.41 5.70
CA ILE A 61 8.86 -2.38 6.24
C ILE A 61 8.53 -3.78 6.79
N GLU A 62 7.84 -3.84 7.93
CA GLU A 62 7.27 -5.08 8.45
C GLU A 62 5.75 -4.97 8.51
N ILE A 63 5.05 -5.90 7.86
CA ILE A 63 3.60 -6.05 7.94
C ILE A 63 3.31 -7.35 8.69
N TYR A 64 2.71 -7.25 9.87
CA TYR A 64 2.47 -8.41 10.72
C TYR A 64 1.07 -8.45 11.29
N GLY A 65 0.61 -9.64 11.63
CA GLY A 65 -0.73 -9.84 12.15
C GLY A 65 -1.11 -11.33 12.20
N PRO A 66 -2.35 -11.62 12.60
CA PRO A 66 -2.89 -12.98 12.58
C PRO A 66 -2.87 -13.59 11.16
N GLU A 67 -3.12 -14.89 11.09
CA GLU A 67 -3.42 -15.55 9.82
C GLU A 67 -4.68 -14.96 9.18
N SER A 68 -4.73 -14.95 7.85
CA SER A 68 -5.86 -14.43 7.07
C SER A 68 -6.28 -12.99 7.41
N SER A 69 -5.37 -12.18 7.96
CA SER A 69 -5.64 -10.78 8.28
C SER A 69 -5.51 -9.83 7.09
N GLY A 70 -4.96 -10.27 5.96
CA GLY A 70 -4.76 -9.45 4.75
C GLY A 70 -3.31 -8.97 4.50
N LYS A 71 -2.31 -9.56 5.17
CA LYS A 71 -0.87 -9.21 4.99
C LYS A 71 -0.43 -9.26 3.53
N THR A 72 -0.61 -10.43 2.89
CA THR A 72 -0.25 -10.66 1.49
C THR A 72 -1.09 -9.79 0.56
N THR A 73 -2.39 -9.62 0.84
CA THR A 73 -3.25 -8.70 0.07
C THR A 73 -2.69 -7.28 0.03
N ILE A 74 -2.27 -6.69 1.16
CA ILE A 74 -1.62 -5.36 1.15
C ILE A 74 -0.36 -5.37 0.29
N CYS A 75 0.48 -6.41 0.42
CA CYS A 75 1.71 -6.50 -0.38
C CYS A 75 1.41 -6.54 -1.88
N LEU A 76 0.39 -7.28 -2.31
CA LEU A 76 -0.05 -7.35 -3.70
C LEU A 76 -0.61 -6.00 -4.19
N HIS A 77 -1.36 -5.27 -3.37
CA HIS A 77 -1.79 -3.91 -3.73
C HIS A 77 -0.62 -2.94 -3.87
N VAL A 78 0.38 -2.99 -2.98
CA VAL A 78 1.59 -2.17 -3.10
C VAL A 78 2.36 -2.51 -4.39
N ILE A 79 2.44 -3.80 -4.74
CA ILE A 79 3.05 -4.24 -6.01
C ILE A 79 2.26 -3.71 -7.21
N ALA A 80 0.94 -3.84 -7.20
CA ALA A 80 0.08 -3.35 -8.28
C ALA A 80 0.23 -1.83 -8.47
N GLN A 81 0.28 -1.07 -7.37
CA GLN A 81 0.49 0.38 -7.40
C GLN A 81 1.88 0.76 -7.92
N ALA A 82 2.93 0.02 -7.54
CA ALA A 82 4.27 0.22 -8.08
C ALA A 82 4.34 -0.09 -9.58
N GLN A 83 3.74 -1.20 -10.03
CA GLN A 83 3.72 -1.59 -11.45
C GLN A 83 2.94 -0.58 -12.30
N LYS A 84 1.82 -0.05 -11.80
CA LYS A 84 1.09 1.05 -12.46
C LYS A 84 1.95 2.29 -12.69
N GLN A 85 2.90 2.55 -11.80
CA GLN A 85 3.87 3.65 -11.92
C GLN A 85 5.09 3.29 -12.79
N GLY A 86 5.06 2.14 -13.47
CA GLY A 86 6.16 1.64 -14.30
C GLY A 86 7.30 0.99 -13.51
N GLY A 87 7.11 0.76 -12.21
CA GLY A 87 8.12 0.17 -11.34
C GLY A 87 8.23 -1.35 -11.50
N ILE A 88 9.40 -1.88 -11.15
CA ILE A 88 9.70 -3.32 -11.22
C ILE A 88 9.58 -3.94 -9.82
N CYS A 89 8.84 -5.04 -9.72
CA CYS A 89 8.52 -5.68 -8.45
C CYS A 89 9.04 -7.11 -8.37
N GLY A 90 9.42 -7.52 -7.15
CA GLY A 90 9.84 -8.88 -6.83
C GLY A 90 9.10 -9.44 -5.62
N PHE A 91 8.82 -10.75 -5.64
CA PHE A 91 8.14 -11.47 -4.58
C PHE A 91 8.90 -12.76 -4.25
N VAL A 92 9.42 -12.84 -3.03
CA VAL A 92 10.07 -14.03 -2.48
C VAL A 92 9.04 -14.77 -1.64
N ASP A 93 8.41 -15.78 -2.25
CA ASP A 93 7.35 -16.60 -1.69
C ASP A 93 7.97 -17.81 -0.97
N VAL A 94 8.23 -17.63 0.32
CA VAL A 94 8.75 -18.67 1.22
C VAL A 94 7.61 -19.52 1.80
N GLU A 95 6.37 -18.99 1.83
CA GLU A 95 5.19 -19.75 2.26
C GLU A 95 4.64 -20.68 1.16
N HIS A 96 5.10 -20.55 -0.08
CA HIS A 96 4.59 -21.27 -1.26
C HIS A 96 3.07 -21.13 -1.43
N ALA A 97 2.54 -19.94 -1.10
CA ALA A 97 1.11 -19.69 -0.96
C ALA A 97 0.58 -18.58 -1.90
N LEU A 98 1.43 -18.04 -2.78
CA LEU A 98 1.01 -17.00 -3.71
C LEU A 98 0.07 -17.57 -4.79
N ASP A 99 -1.14 -17.01 -4.90
CA ASP A 99 -2.11 -17.32 -5.97
C ASP A 99 -2.03 -16.28 -7.10
N PRO A 100 -1.53 -16.64 -8.29
CA PRO A 100 -1.48 -15.76 -9.46
C PRO A 100 -2.85 -15.23 -9.89
N SER A 101 -3.92 -16.03 -9.72
CA SER A 101 -5.28 -15.67 -10.13
C SER A 101 -5.82 -14.55 -9.25
N TYR A 102 -5.59 -14.64 -7.95
CA TYR A 102 -5.95 -13.58 -6.99
C TYR A 102 -5.10 -12.32 -7.18
N ALA A 103 -3.79 -12.46 -7.41
CA ALA A 103 -2.91 -11.34 -7.71
C ALA A 103 -3.37 -10.56 -8.94
N ARG A 104 -3.76 -11.25 -10.02
CA ARG A 104 -4.29 -10.59 -11.23
C ARG A 104 -5.59 -9.84 -10.97
N LYS A 105 -6.48 -10.38 -10.13
CA LYS A 105 -7.73 -9.68 -9.72
C LYS A 105 -7.48 -8.40 -8.94
N ILE A 106 -6.42 -8.37 -8.12
CA ILE A 106 -5.97 -7.17 -7.40
C ILE A 106 -5.41 -6.10 -8.37
N GLY A 107 -5.03 -6.50 -9.59
CA GLY A 107 -4.41 -5.62 -10.59
C GLY A 107 -2.89 -5.74 -10.66
N VAL A 108 -2.31 -6.81 -10.10
CA VAL A 108 -0.89 -7.13 -10.31
C VAL A 108 -0.69 -7.58 -11.75
N ASP A 109 0.30 -7.00 -12.42
CA ASP A 109 0.83 -7.53 -13.68
C ASP A 109 1.71 -8.74 -13.36
N VAL A 110 1.06 -9.91 -13.31
CA VAL A 110 1.69 -11.18 -12.95
C VAL A 110 2.76 -11.59 -13.96
N ASP A 111 2.61 -11.19 -15.23
CA ASP A 111 3.50 -11.59 -16.31
C ASP A 111 4.85 -10.86 -16.20
N ASN A 112 4.88 -9.70 -15.54
CA ASN A 112 6.08 -8.91 -15.25
C ASN A 112 6.46 -8.90 -13.75
N LEU A 113 5.88 -9.77 -12.92
CA LEU A 113 6.26 -9.93 -11.51
C LEU A 113 7.36 -10.98 -11.36
N TYR A 114 8.52 -10.59 -10.83
CA TYR A 114 9.60 -11.53 -10.53
C TYR A 114 9.27 -12.33 -9.27
N VAL A 115 9.12 -13.66 -9.38
CA VAL A 115 8.83 -14.53 -8.24
C VAL A 115 9.98 -15.49 -7.97
N SER A 116 10.29 -15.71 -6.70
CA SER A 116 11.23 -16.73 -6.24
C SER A 116 10.61 -17.57 -5.14
N GLN A 117 10.78 -18.89 -5.22
CA GLN A 117 10.35 -19.86 -4.22
C GLN A 117 11.58 -20.61 -3.68
N PRO A 118 12.25 -20.05 -2.66
CA PRO A 118 13.49 -20.61 -2.11
C PRO A 118 13.23 -21.79 -1.17
N ASP A 119 14.19 -22.71 -1.10
CA ASP A 119 14.13 -23.90 -0.23
C ASP A 119 14.60 -23.60 1.21
N THR A 120 15.44 -22.58 1.40
CA THR A 120 16.05 -22.25 2.70
C THR A 120 15.97 -20.77 3.02
N GLY A 121 15.98 -20.42 4.32
CA GLY A 121 15.99 -19.04 4.78
C GLY A 121 17.24 -18.27 4.33
N GLU A 122 18.41 -18.91 4.29
CA GLU A 122 19.64 -18.32 3.75
C GLU A 122 19.47 -17.95 2.28
N GLN A 123 19.02 -18.90 1.45
CA GLN A 123 18.80 -18.69 0.02
C GLN A 123 17.78 -17.57 -0.23
N ALA A 124 16.68 -17.54 0.52
CA ALA A 124 15.67 -16.49 0.41
C ALA A 124 16.27 -15.08 0.64
N LEU A 125 17.10 -14.93 1.67
CA LEU A 125 17.72 -13.65 2.02
C LEU A 125 18.88 -13.29 1.07
N GLU A 126 19.60 -14.26 0.52
CA GLU A 126 20.60 -14.04 -0.53
C GLU A 126 19.97 -13.57 -1.84
N ILE A 127 18.87 -14.19 -2.27
CA ILE A 127 18.09 -13.76 -3.44
C ILE A 127 17.55 -12.35 -3.20
N THR A 128 16.99 -12.09 -2.02
CA THR A 128 16.51 -10.75 -1.63
C THR A 128 17.65 -9.72 -1.71
N GLU A 129 18.84 -10.05 -1.20
CA GLU A 129 20.02 -9.18 -1.27
C GLU A 129 20.44 -8.89 -2.72
N ALA A 130 20.48 -9.91 -3.57
CA ALA A 130 20.82 -9.76 -4.99
C ALA A 130 19.81 -8.88 -5.74
N LEU A 131 18.52 -9.11 -5.53
CA LEU A 131 17.44 -8.30 -6.12
C LEU A 131 17.55 -6.83 -5.72
N VAL A 132 17.71 -6.55 -4.42
CA VAL A 132 17.86 -5.17 -3.93
C VAL A 132 19.15 -4.53 -4.47
N ARG A 133 20.29 -5.24 -4.47
CA ARG A 133 21.57 -4.70 -4.96
C ARG A 133 21.61 -4.45 -6.46
N SER A 134 20.74 -5.09 -7.24
CA SER A 134 20.63 -4.80 -8.67
C SER A 134 20.27 -3.33 -8.94
N GLY A 135 19.60 -2.66 -7.99
CA GLY A 135 19.12 -1.29 -8.16
C GLY A 135 17.93 -1.16 -9.12
N ALA A 136 17.43 -2.28 -9.67
CA ALA A 136 16.39 -2.27 -10.69
C ALA A 136 14.96 -2.38 -10.11
N LEU A 137 14.81 -2.92 -8.90
CA LEU A 137 13.49 -3.17 -8.30
C LEU A 137 13.05 -2.03 -7.36
N ASP A 138 11.81 -1.58 -7.52
CA ASP A 138 11.15 -0.60 -6.66
C ASP A 138 10.56 -1.23 -5.41
N VAL A 139 10.05 -2.46 -5.51
CA VAL A 139 9.47 -3.21 -4.39
C VAL A 139 9.98 -4.64 -4.38
N VAL A 140 10.40 -5.11 -3.21
CA VAL A 140 10.66 -6.52 -2.96
C VAL A 140 9.88 -6.96 -1.73
N VAL A 141 9.05 -7.99 -1.87
CA VAL A 141 8.30 -8.61 -0.78
C VAL A 141 8.94 -9.93 -0.38
N VAL A 142 9.05 -10.19 0.92
CA VAL A 142 9.44 -11.49 1.49
C VAL A 142 8.28 -12.02 2.32
N ASP A 143 7.60 -13.05 1.84
CA ASP A 143 6.42 -13.65 2.45
C ASP A 143 6.69 -15.12 2.83
N SER A 144 6.98 -15.47 4.08
CA SER A 144 7.07 -14.63 5.28
C SER A 144 8.30 -14.93 6.12
N VAL A 145 8.62 -14.03 7.07
CA VAL A 145 9.73 -14.22 8.01
C VAL A 145 9.59 -15.49 8.83
N ALA A 146 8.37 -15.90 9.14
CA ALA A 146 8.15 -17.11 9.93
C ALA A 146 8.60 -18.38 9.17
N ALA A 147 8.53 -18.36 7.84
CA ALA A 147 8.93 -19.46 6.97
C ALA A 147 10.42 -19.43 6.56
N LEU A 148 11.20 -18.43 6.99
CA LEU A 148 12.65 -18.39 6.76
C LEU A 148 13.37 -19.41 7.66
N VAL A 149 13.24 -20.70 7.34
CA VAL A 149 13.84 -21.81 8.10
C VAL A 149 15.30 -21.98 7.68
N PRO A 150 16.27 -21.90 8.60
CA PRO A 150 17.67 -22.10 8.28
C PRO A 150 17.95 -23.51 7.74
N ARG A 151 18.90 -23.65 6.81
CA ARG A 151 19.24 -24.95 6.20
C ARG A 151 19.54 -26.05 7.23
N ALA A 152 20.27 -25.70 8.30
CA ALA A 152 20.62 -26.67 9.35
C ALA A 152 19.38 -27.21 10.11
N GLU A 153 18.28 -26.46 10.15
CA GLU A 153 17.02 -26.89 10.76
C GLU A 153 16.20 -27.77 9.79
N ILE A 154 16.31 -27.54 8.48
CA ILE A 154 15.68 -28.37 7.43
C ILE A 154 16.38 -29.72 7.28
N GLU A 155 17.71 -29.74 7.35
CA GLU A 155 18.54 -30.95 7.25
C GLU A 155 18.61 -31.75 8.55
N GLY A 156 18.22 -31.14 9.68
CA GLY A 156 18.20 -31.76 11.00
C GLY A 156 17.02 -32.72 11.21
N GLU A 157 17.05 -33.47 12.31
CA GLU A 157 15.95 -34.36 12.67
C GLU A 157 14.86 -33.63 13.47
N MET A 158 13.62 -34.12 13.40
CA MET A 158 12.53 -33.59 14.21
C MET A 158 12.84 -33.77 15.70
N GLY A 159 13.00 -32.65 16.42
CA GLY A 159 13.35 -32.63 17.84
C GLY A 159 14.75 -32.09 18.11
N ASP A 160 15.56 -31.86 17.08
CA ASP A 160 16.86 -31.21 17.21
C ASP A 160 16.71 -29.76 17.70
N SER A 161 17.62 -29.37 18.59
CA SER A 161 17.58 -28.06 19.23
C SER A 161 18.43 -27.05 18.47
N HIS A 162 17.78 -26.19 17.68
CA HIS A 162 18.43 -25.10 16.95
C HIS A 162 18.09 -23.73 17.56
N VAL A 163 18.53 -23.50 18.81
CA VAL A 163 18.15 -22.31 19.57
C VAL A 163 18.62 -21.01 18.89
N GLY A 164 17.66 -20.20 18.44
CA GLY A 164 17.89 -18.83 17.98
C GLY A 164 18.57 -18.71 16.61
N LEU A 165 18.63 -19.78 15.82
CA LEU A 165 19.30 -19.79 14.53
C LEU A 165 18.65 -18.80 13.54
N GLN A 166 17.33 -18.83 13.41
CA GLN A 166 16.57 -17.88 12.58
C GLN A 166 16.80 -16.42 13.01
N ALA A 167 16.83 -16.14 14.32
CA ALA A 167 17.05 -14.78 14.82
C ALA A 167 18.46 -14.24 14.48
N ARG A 168 19.47 -15.11 14.51
CA ARG A 168 20.84 -14.78 14.09
C ARG A 168 20.92 -14.52 12.59
N LEU A 169 20.30 -15.40 11.79
CA LEU A 169 20.21 -15.26 10.33
C LEU A 169 19.59 -13.91 9.95
N MET A 170 18.43 -13.59 10.52
CA MET A 170 17.75 -12.30 10.30
C MET A 170 18.61 -11.11 10.70
N SER A 171 19.30 -11.19 11.83
CA SER A 171 20.20 -10.12 12.31
C SER A 171 21.36 -9.87 11.35
N GLN A 172 21.93 -10.93 10.78
CA GLN A 172 23.01 -10.83 9.80
C GLN A 172 22.52 -10.29 8.46
N ALA A 173 21.40 -10.80 7.95
CA ALA A 173 20.81 -10.38 6.69
C ALA A 173 20.42 -8.90 6.72
N LEU A 174 19.67 -8.47 7.75
CA LEU A 174 19.21 -7.09 7.85
C LEU A 174 20.36 -6.07 7.97
N ARG A 175 21.48 -6.46 8.59
CA ARG A 175 22.68 -5.62 8.64
C ARG A 175 23.25 -5.33 7.25
N LYS A 176 23.20 -6.31 6.33
CA LYS A 176 23.63 -6.14 4.94
C LYS A 176 22.57 -5.41 4.11
N LEU A 177 21.31 -5.83 4.23
CA LEU A 177 20.18 -5.34 3.43
C LEU A 177 19.90 -3.86 3.68
N THR A 178 20.01 -3.36 4.92
CA THR A 178 19.65 -1.96 5.23
C THR A 178 20.44 -0.95 4.40
N GLY A 179 21.74 -1.19 4.20
CA GLY A 179 22.58 -0.33 3.36
C GLY A 179 22.21 -0.45 1.89
N ALA A 180 21.99 -1.67 1.40
CA ALA A 180 21.60 -1.93 0.00
C ALA A 180 20.25 -1.29 -0.34
N VAL A 181 19.24 -1.49 0.52
CA VAL A 181 17.90 -0.92 0.42
C VAL A 181 17.93 0.60 0.29
N LYS A 182 18.75 1.28 1.11
CA LYS A 182 18.86 2.74 1.02
C LYS A 182 19.56 3.19 -0.26
N ALA A 183 20.56 2.45 -0.73
CA ALA A 183 21.32 2.78 -1.93
C ALA A 183 20.52 2.54 -3.22
N SER A 184 19.69 1.49 -3.27
CA SER A 184 18.85 1.15 -4.43
C SER A 184 17.51 1.88 -4.45
N ASN A 185 17.13 2.55 -3.36
CA ASN A 185 15.81 3.13 -3.16
C ASN A 185 14.65 2.09 -3.21
N THR A 186 14.93 0.80 -3.08
CA THR A 186 13.92 -0.28 -3.05
C THR A 186 13.12 -0.27 -1.75
N SER A 187 11.80 -0.41 -1.82
CA SER A 187 10.94 -0.73 -0.68
C SER A 187 11.01 -2.23 -0.38
N LEU A 188 11.67 -2.61 0.72
CA LEU A 188 11.77 -4.00 1.15
C LEU A 188 10.72 -4.32 2.22
N ILE A 189 9.73 -5.13 1.88
CA ILE A 189 8.59 -5.46 2.73
C ILE A 189 8.73 -6.90 3.22
N PHE A 190 8.73 -7.09 4.54
CA PHE A 190 8.63 -8.40 5.17
C PHE A 190 7.22 -8.60 5.72
N THR A 191 6.58 -9.72 5.38
CA THR A 191 5.41 -10.15 6.14
C THR A 191 5.85 -10.98 7.35
N ASN A 192 5.08 -10.94 8.43
CA ASN A 192 5.39 -11.72 9.62
C ASN A 192 4.10 -12.19 10.32
N GLN A 193 4.22 -13.29 11.04
CA GLN A 193 3.13 -13.88 11.79
C GLN A 193 3.25 -13.51 13.27
N LEU A 194 2.10 -13.44 13.95
CA LEU A 194 2.08 -13.33 15.41
C LEU A 194 2.36 -14.69 16.06
N ARG A 195 3.09 -14.65 17.17
CA ARG A 195 3.34 -15.76 18.10
C ARG A 195 3.08 -15.26 19.52
N GLN A 196 2.91 -16.17 20.47
CA GLN A 196 2.76 -15.81 21.88
C GLN A 196 4.03 -16.19 22.65
N LYS A 197 4.51 -15.27 23.50
CA LYS A 197 5.56 -15.56 24.47
C LYS A 197 4.97 -16.29 25.66
N ILE A 198 5.46 -17.51 25.90
CA ILE A 198 5.09 -18.29 27.07
C ILE A 198 5.66 -17.63 28.34
N GLY A 199 4.88 -17.57 29.41
CA GLY A 199 5.33 -17.09 30.72
C GLY A 199 5.14 -15.58 30.98
N ILE A 200 4.47 -14.84 30.08
CA ILE A 200 4.09 -13.44 30.34
C ILE A 200 2.76 -13.41 31.11
N MET A 201 2.79 -13.02 32.38
CA MET A 201 1.60 -12.87 33.23
C MET A 201 0.98 -11.47 33.17
N PHE A 202 1.74 -10.44 32.78
CA PHE A 202 1.28 -9.05 32.66
C PHE A 202 1.78 -8.41 31.35
N GLY A 203 0.91 -7.69 30.65
CA GLY A 203 1.22 -7.02 29.37
C GLY A 203 0.76 -7.82 28.14
N ASN A 204 1.15 -7.36 26.95
CA ASN A 204 0.82 -8.05 25.69
C ASN A 204 1.77 -9.24 25.45
N PRO A 205 1.28 -10.50 25.41
CA PRO A 205 2.12 -11.68 25.16
C PRO A 205 2.52 -11.83 23.68
N GLU A 206 1.93 -11.06 22.76
CA GLU A 206 2.18 -11.18 21.34
C GLU A 206 3.61 -10.74 20.96
N THR A 207 4.24 -11.54 20.10
CA THR A 207 5.53 -11.25 19.47
C THR A 207 5.49 -11.66 18.00
N THR A 208 6.54 -11.31 17.25
CA THR A 208 6.74 -11.73 15.87
C THR A 208 7.94 -12.67 15.77
N SER A 209 7.99 -13.49 14.71
CA SER A 209 9.07 -14.45 14.43
C SER A 209 10.36 -13.75 13.95
N GLY A 210 11.48 -14.48 13.90
CA GLY A 210 12.76 -13.93 13.41
C GLY A 210 13.54 -13.06 14.42
N GLY A 211 13.20 -13.11 15.70
CA GLY A 211 13.88 -12.36 16.76
C GLY A 211 13.52 -10.87 16.78
N MET A 212 14.43 -10.04 17.31
CA MET A 212 14.16 -8.59 17.48
C MET A 212 14.71 -7.71 16.35
N ALA A 213 15.60 -8.22 15.50
CA ALA A 213 16.32 -7.42 14.52
C ALA A 213 15.37 -6.64 13.60
N LEU A 214 14.37 -7.33 13.00
CA LEU A 214 13.41 -6.69 12.10
C LEU A 214 12.67 -5.53 12.78
N LYS A 215 12.30 -5.67 14.06
CA LYS A 215 11.64 -4.60 14.82
C LYS A 215 12.48 -3.32 14.91
N PHE A 216 13.81 -3.44 14.95
CA PHE A 216 14.72 -2.30 15.02
C PHE A 216 15.04 -1.69 13.64
N TYR A 217 15.31 -2.56 12.66
CA TYR A 217 15.67 -2.16 11.29
C TYR A 217 14.49 -1.61 10.50
N ALA A 218 13.27 -2.15 10.69
CA ALA A 218 12.08 -1.64 10.02
C ALA A 218 11.87 -0.15 10.32
N SER A 219 11.67 0.65 9.27
CA SER A 219 11.27 2.06 9.39
C SER A 219 9.79 2.20 9.67
N VAL A 220 8.99 1.31 9.09
CA VAL A 220 7.54 1.24 9.30
C VAL A 220 7.18 -0.16 9.77
N ARG A 221 6.30 -0.25 10.78
CA ARG A 221 5.71 -1.52 11.24
C ARG A 221 4.20 -1.39 11.27
N LEU A 222 3.51 -2.28 10.56
CA LEU A 222 2.06 -2.32 10.42
C LEU A 222 1.49 -3.55 11.13
N ASP A 223 0.59 -3.34 12.08
CA ASP A 223 -0.19 -4.38 12.76
C ASP A 223 -1.57 -4.46 12.11
N ILE A 224 -1.79 -5.49 11.31
CA ILE A 224 -3.02 -5.70 10.55
C ILE A 224 -3.90 -6.76 11.21
N ARG A 225 -5.19 -6.42 11.40
CA ARG A 225 -6.18 -7.31 12.02
C ARG A 225 -7.51 -7.24 11.30
N ARG A 226 -8.14 -8.41 11.13
CA ARG A 226 -9.56 -8.49 10.80
C ARG A 226 -10.38 -8.06 12.02
N ILE A 227 -11.27 -7.08 11.84
CA ILE A 227 -12.16 -6.60 12.92
C ILE A 227 -13.60 -7.05 12.75
N GLN A 228 -14.08 -7.22 11.52
CA GLN A 228 -15.45 -7.67 11.25
C GLN A 228 -15.54 -8.43 9.92
N ALA A 229 -16.45 -9.40 9.82
CA ALA A 229 -16.79 -10.05 8.57
C ALA A 229 -17.85 -9.23 7.81
N ILE A 230 -17.66 -9.02 6.51
CA ILE A 230 -18.62 -8.36 5.62
C ILE A 230 -19.48 -9.45 4.99
N LYS A 231 -20.81 -9.30 5.08
CA LYS A 231 -21.77 -10.30 4.64
C LYS A 231 -22.74 -9.75 3.60
N GLN A 232 -23.09 -10.59 2.64
CA GLN A 232 -24.21 -10.37 1.72
C GLN A 232 -25.17 -11.55 1.88
N GLY A 233 -26.33 -11.30 2.50
CA GLY A 233 -27.22 -12.38 2.92
C GLY A 233 -26.53 -13.30 3.93
N THR A 234 -26.38 -14.58 3.59
CA THR A 234 -25.70 -15.60 4.40
C THR A 234 -24.20 -15.66 4.17
N ASP A 235 -23.72 -15.16 3.03
CA ASP A 235 -22.36 -15.39 2.57
C ASP A 235 -21.40 -14.32 3.09
N VAL A 236 -20.21 -14.73 3.54
CA VAL A 236 -19.13 -13.82 3.93
C VAL A 236 -18.33 -13.48 2.69
N ILE A 237 -18.43 -12.22 2.24
CA ILE A 237 -17.83 -11.75 0.99
C ILE A 237 -16.54 -10.95 1.18
N GLY A 238 -16.20 -10.61 2.43
CA GLY A 238 -15.00 -9.86 2.75
C GLY A 238 -14.82 -9.64 4.24
N ASN A 239 -13.85 -8.80 4.57
CA ASN A 239 -13.47 -8.46 5.93
C ASN A 239 -13.24 -6.95 6.06
N ARG A 240 -13.83 -6.34 7.09
CA ARG A 240 -13.38 -5.06 7.59
C ARG A 240 -12.04 -5.29 8.30
N THR A 241 -11.04 -4.54 7.87
CA THR A 241 -9.65 -4.68 8.30
C THR A 241 -9.19 -3.40 8.96
N ARG A 242 -8.46 -3.53 10.07
CA ARG A 242 -7.81 -2.43 10.77
C ARG A 242 -6.31 -2.60 10.68
N VAL A 243 -5.60 -1.55 10.27
CA VAL A 243 -4.15 -1.49 10.26
C VAL A 243 -3.70 -0.40 11.24
N THR A 244 -2.85 -0.76 12.20
CA THR A 244 -2.23 0.22 13.12
C THR A 244 -0.77 0.41 12.78
N VAL A 245 -0.34 1.66 12.60
CA VAL A 245 1.06 2.01 12.34
C VAL A 245 1.86 1.98 13.65
N LYS A 246 2.29 0.79 14.09
CA LYS A 246 2.98 0.59 15.39
C LYS A 246 4.37 1.21 15.46
N LYS A 247 4.99 1.47 14.31
CA LYS A 247 6.26 2.19 14.19
C LYS A 247 6.26 2.98 12.89
N ASN A 248 6.73 4.21 12.96
CA ASN A 248 6.92 5.06 11.78
C ASN A 248 8.13 5.97 12.03
N LYS A 249 9.14 5.89 11.15
CA LYS A 249 10.35 6.74 11.18
C LYS A 249 10.31 7.86 10.14
N VAL A 250 9.23 7.98 9.36
CA VAL A 250 9.09 8.97 8.29
C VAL A 250 7.94 9.95 8.54
N ALA A 251 6.98 9.57 9.39
CA ALA A 251 5.93 10.44 9.89
C ALA A 251 5.53 10.02 11.33
N PRO A 252 4.60 10.72 12.00
CA PRO A 252 4.10 10.33 13.32
C PRO A 252 3.52 8.90 13.34
N PRO A 253 3.89 8.05 14.33
CA PRO A 253 3.34 6.70 14.48
C PRO A 253 1.95 6.69 15.15
N PHE A 254 1.41 5.48 15.31
CA PHE A 254 0.17 5.14 16.04
C PHE A 254 -1.15 5.57 15.42
N LYS A 255 -1.11 6.12 14.20
CA LYS A 255 -2.31 6.27 13.37
C LYS A 255 -2.91 4.91 13.03
N VAL A 256 -4.21 4.90 12.82
CA VAL A 256 -5.01 3.73 12.48
C VAL A 256 -5.70 3.99 11.14
N ALA A 257 -5.73 2.98 10.29
CA ALA A 257 -6.49 2.94 9.05
C ALA A 257 -7.50 1.81 9.12
N GLU A 258 -8.71 2.03 8.62
CA GLU A 258 -9.73 1.00 8.48
C GLU A 258 -10.29 1.00 7.07
N PHE A 259 -10.34 -0.19 6.46
CA PHE A 259 -10.84 -0.36 5.11
C PHE A 259 -11.34 -1.79 4.91
N ASP A 260 -12.06 -2.01 3.82
CA ASP A 260 -12.62 -3.31 3.49
C ASP A 260 -11.65 -4.09 2.59
N ILE A 261 -11.44 -5.37 2.89
CA ILE A 261 -10.81 -6.33 1.99
C ILE A 261 -11.87 -7.33 1.54
N MET A 262 -12.23 -7.27 0.26
CA MET A 262 -13.18 -8.16 -0.38
C MET A 262 -12.43 -9.35 -1.00
N TYR A 263 -13.02 -10.55 -0.95
CA TYR A 263 -12.34 -11.76 -1.40
C TYR A 263 -12.16 -11.86 -2.92
N ASN A 264 -12.93 -11.11 -3.69
CA ASN A 264 -12.90 -11.11 -5.15
C ASN A 264 -12.11 -9.94 -5.77
N GLU A 265 -11.97 -8.81 -5.08
CA GLU A 265 -11.33 -7.58 -5.60
C GLU A 265 -10.13 -7.08 -4.78
N GLY A 266 -9.91 -7.60 -3.55
CA GLY A 266 -8.90 -7.06 -2.64
C GLY A 266 -9.40 -5.86 -1.87
N ILE A 267 -8.57 -4.84 -1.67
CA ILE A 267 -8.92 -3.61 -0.95
C ILE A 267 -9.98 -2.83 -1.75
N SER A 268 -11.11 -2.56 -1.12
CA SER A 268 -12.21 -1.81 -1.73
C SER A 268 -11.90 -0.31 -1.71
N THR A 269 -11.24 0.20 -2.76
CA THR A 269 -10.80 1.61 -2.85
C THR A 269 -11.99 2.58 -2.82
N SER A 270 -13.08 2.26 -3.51
CA SER A 270 -14.31 3.06 -3.48
C SER A 270 -14.96 3.08 -2.10
N GLY A 271 -14.92 1.95 -1.38
CA GLY A 271 -15.39 1.88 0.01
C GLY A 271 -14.57 2.77 0.94
N ASP A 272 -13.26 2.75 0.78
CA ASP A 272 -12.33 3.60 1.52
C ASP A 272 -12.61 5.09 1.26
N LEU A 273 -12.80 5.48 0.00
CA LEU A 273 -13.15 6.85 -0.40
C LEU A 273 -14.49 7.33 0.17
N ILE A 274 -15.53 6.50 0.15
CA ILE A 274 -16.83 6.85 0.74
C ILE A 274 -16.71 7.06 2.24
N ASP A 275 -16.01 6.15 2.94
CA ASP A 275 -15.88 6.21 4.39
C ASP A 275 -15.08 7.46 4.81
N LEU A 276 -13.92 7.69 4.20
CA LEU A 276 -13.09 8.88 4.45
C LEU A 276 -13.79 10.18 4.04
N GLY A 277 -14.39 10.21 2.85
CA GLY A 277 -15.11 11.39 2.38
C GLY A 277 -16.26 11.76 3.29
N THR A 278 -16.94 10.78 3.90
CA THR A 278 -17.99 11.02 4.89
C THR A 278 -17.40 11.49 6.23
N GLU A 279 -16.28 10.92 6.69
CA GLU A 279 -15.61 11.33 7.94
C GLU A 279 -15.08 12.77 7.87
N LEU A 280 -14.67 13.22 6.69
CA LEU A 280 -14.08 14.53 6.44
C LEU A 280 -15.08 15.59 5.95
N ASP A 281 -16.38 15.28 5.99
CA ASP A 281 -17.47 16.14 5.51
C ASP A 281 -17.30 16.59 4.03
N ILE A 282 -16.60 15.81 3.21
CA ILE A 282 -16.50 15.99 1.75
C ILE A 282 -17.71 15.36 1.05
N ILE A 283 -18.21 14.24 1.60
CA ILE A 283 -19.41 13.55 1.16
C ILE A 283 -20.50 13.72 2.23
N ASP A 284 -21.59 14.37 1.83
CA ASP A 284 -22.76 14.62 2.66
C ASP A 284 -23.60 13.36 2.83
N LYS A 285 -23.67 12.84 4.06
CA LYS A 285 -24.59 11.76 4.43
C LYS A 285 -25.87 12.30 5.05
N ARG A 286 -26.96 12.33 4.27
CA ARG A 286 -28.29 12.76 4.71
C ARG A 286 -29.22 11.56 4.88
N GLY A 287 -29.36 11.08 6.11
CA GLY A 287 -30.08 9.85 6.42
C GLY A 287 -29.36 8.63 5.81
N SER A 288 -29.99 8.00 4.82
CA SER A 288 -29.38 6.89 4.06
C SER A 288 -28.75 7.32 2.74
N PHE A 289 -28.85 8.58 2.34
CA PHE A 289 -28.33 9.07 1.06
C PHE A 289 -26.93 9.67 1.20
N TYR A 290 -26.06 9.35 0.25
CA TYR A 290 -24.72 9.93 0.11
C TYR A 290 -24.71 10.91 -1.07
N ASN A 291 -24.20 12.11 -0.87
CA ASN A 291 -24.15 13.17 -1.88
C ASN A 291 -22.76 13.82 -1.89
N TYR A 292 -22.33 14.26 -3.06
CA TYR A 292 -21.12 15.03 -3.25
C TYR A 292 -21.50 16.37 -3.89
N GLY A 293 -21.50 17.45 -3.10
CA GLY A 293 -22.16 18.70 -3.47
C GLY A 293 -23.65 18.45 -3.77
N ASP A 294 -24.10 18.82 -4.96
CA ASP A 294 -25.47 18.59 -5.42
C ASP A 294 -25.67 17.21 -6.10
N LEU A 295 -24.58 16.47 -6.36
CA LEU A 295 -24.64 15.17 -7.02
C LEU A 295 -24.96 14.07 -6.01
N ARG A 296 -26.02 13.31 -6.28
CA ARG A 296 -26.39 12.16 -5.45
C ARG A 296 -25.62 10.90 -5.88
N LEU A 297 -24.75 10.41 -5.00
CA LEU A 297 -23.94 9.20 -5.24
C LEU A 297 -24.77 7.92 -5.10
N GLY A 298 -25.72 7.88 -4.16
CA GLY A 298 -26.53 6.68 -3.96
C GLY A 298 -27.33 6.65 -2.65
N GLN A 299 -28.23 5.67 -2.55
CA GLN A 299 -28.91 5.33 -1.30
C GLN A 299 -28.23 4.12 -0.66
N GLY A 300 -27.63 4.31 0.50
CA GLY A 300 -26.82 3.29 1.17
C GLY A 300 -25.38 3.27 0.66
N ARG A 301 -24.48 2.74 1.51
CA ARG A 301 -23.04 2.74 1.26
C ARG A 301 -22.67 1.93 0.02
N GLU A 302 -23.23 0.74 -0.15
CA GLU A 302 -22.86 -0.12 -1.29
C GLU A 302 -23.27 0.47 -2.64
N ASN A 303 -24.44 1.11 -2.75
CA ASN A 303 -24.82 1.79 -4.00
C ASN A 303 -23.91 2.98 -4.31
N ALA A 304 -23.49 3.74 -3.30
CA ALA A 304 -22.54 4.83 -3.48
C ALA A 304 -21.14 4.32 -3.91
N LYS A 305 -20.71 3.17 -3.37
CA LYS A 305 -19.47 2.51 -3.79
C LYS A 305 -19.53 2.10 -5.26
N THR A 306 -20.60 1.44 -5.69
CA THR A 306 -20.79 1.04 -7.09
C THR A 306 -20.82 2.26 -8.01
N PHE A 307 -21.49 3.34 -7.61
CA PHE A 307 -21.50 4.58 -8.37
C PHE A 307 -20.08 5.14 -8.57
N LEU A 308 -19.24 5.18 -7.53
CA LEU A 308 -17.85 5.62 -7.68
C LEU A 308 -16.99 4.66 -8.51
N GLN A 309 -17.25 3.36 -8.46
CA GLN A 309 -16.56 2.38 -9.32
C GLN A 309 -16.88 2.60 -10.80
N GLU A 310 -18.11 3.02 -11.12
CA GLU A 310 -18.54 3.31 -12.50
C GLU A 310 -18.10 4.72 -12.97
N ASN A 311 -17.69 5.60 -12.07
CA ASN A 311 -17.33 6.99 -12.36
C ASN A 311 -15.92 7.32 -11.85
N GLU A 312 -14.90 6.78 -12.51
CA GLU A 312 -13.49 6.87 -12.10
C GLU A 312 -12.97 8.33 -11.98
N ALA A 313 -13.40 9.23 -12.87
CA ALA A 313 -13.01 10.64 -12.82
C ALA A 313 -13.50 11.34 -11.53
N LEU A 314 -14.74 11.07 -11.13
CA LEU A 314 -15.29 11.59 -9.89
C LEU A 314 -14.60 10.98 -8.67
N ALA A 315 -14.33 9.68 -8.70
CA ALA A 315 -13.56 9.02 -7.64
C ALA A 315 -12.16 9.64 -7.49
N ALA A 316 -11.49 9.92 -8.60
CA ALA A 316 -10.20 10.60 -8.64
C ALA A 316 -10.28 12.03 -8.09
N GLU A 317 -11.33 12.79 -8.41
CA GLU A 317 -11.55 14.13 -7.86
C GLU A 317 -11.72 14.10 -6.33
N ILE A 318 -12.56 13.18 -5.82
CA ILE A 318 -12.79 13.01 -4.38
C ILE A 318 -11.50 12.60 -3.67
N ASP A 319 -10.75 11.63 -4.24
CA ASP A 319 -9.45 11.21 -3.71
C ASP A 319 -8.47 12.38 -3.64
N ALA A 320 -8.38 13.19 -4.70
CA ALA A 320 -7.51 14.36 -4.75
C ALA A 320 -7.87 15.39 -3.66
N ARG A 321 -9.15 15.66 -3.45
CA ARG A 321 -9.62 16.56 -2.39
C ARG A 321 -9.29 16.03 -0.98
N ILE A 322 -9.44 14.72 -0.77
CA ILE A 322 -9.05 14.10 0.51
C ILE A 322 -7.53 14.24 0.71
N ARG A 323 -6.71 13.92 -0.30
CA ARG A 323 -5.24 14.03 -0.23
C ARG A 323 -4.78 15.45 0.08
N ASP A 324 -5.41 16.47 -0.51
CA ASP A 324 -5.11 17.88 -0.29
C ASP A 324 -5.29 18.30 1.17
N GLN A 325 -6.35 17.83 1.84
CA GLN A 325 -6.57 18.11 3.27
C GLN A 325 -5.44 17.59 4.18
N PHE A 326 -4.73 16.53 3.76
CA PHE A 326 -3.63 15.94 4.50
C PHE A 326 -2.24 16.35 3.97
N GLY A 327 -2.18 17.22 2.96
CA GLY A 327 -0.93 17.62 2.31
C GLY A 327 -0.20 16.45 1.64
N LEU A 328 -0.94 15.45 1.17
CA LEU A 328 -0.38 14.29 0.48
C LEU A 328 -0.20 14.57 -1.02
N PRO A 329 0.82 13.99 -1.67
CA PRO A 329 1.00 14.15 -3.10
C PRO A 329 -0.16 13.51 -3.87
N VAL A 330 -0.63 14.23 -4.89
CA VAL A 330 -1.53 13.72 -5.93
C VAL A 330 -0.67 13.01 -6.97
N ASN A 331 -0.97 11.73 -7.26
CA ASN A 331 -0.21 10.98 -8.25
C ASN A 331 -0.62 11.37 -9.69
N LEU A 332 0.22 11.01 -10.67
CA LEU A 332 0.01 11.33 -12.09
C LEU A 332 -1.29 10.74 -12.65
N GLU A 333 -1.64 9.52 -12.25
CA GLU A 333 -2.87 8.82 -12.67
C GLU A 333 -4.13 9.61 -12.27
N LEU A 334 -4.20 10.09 -11.02
CA LEU A 334 -5.31 10.92 -10.55
C LEU A 334 -5.41 12.22 -11.35
N ALA A 335 -4.26 12.84 -11.63
CA ALA A 335 -4.21 14.09 -12.39
C ALA A 335 -4.67 13.89 -13.85
N GLU A 336 -4.31 12.77 -14.47
CA GLU A 336 -4.73 12.41 -15.83
C GLU A 336 -6.23 12.14 -15.91
N LEU A 337 -6.80 11.36 -14.97
CA LEU A 337 -8.24 11.10 -14.92
C LEU A 337 -9.06 12.39 -14.75
N ILE A 338 -8.62 13.29 -13.87
CA ILE A 338 -9.27 14.60 -13.67
C ILE A 338 -9.14 15.48 -14.93
N ALA A 339 -8.03 15.40 -15.65
CA ALA A 339 -7.81 16.16 -16.88
C ALA A 339 -8.64 15.64 -18.07
N ALA A 340 -8.81 14.32 -18.17
CA ALA A 340 -9.60 13.67 -19.21
C ALA A 340 -11.08 14.08 -19.14
N ASP A 341 -11.67 14.07 -17.94
CA ASP A 341 -13.07 14.46 -17.71
C ASP A 341 -13.35 15.93 -18.08
N LYS A 342 -12.43 16.83 -17.72
CA LYS A 342 -12.50 18.26 -18.09
C LYS A 342 -12.38 18.51 -19.60
N SER A 343 -11.88 17.55 -20.37
CA SER A 343 -11.73 17.66 -21.81
C SER A 343 -12.97 17.20 -22.59
N GLU A 344 -13.85 16.39 -21.98
CA GLU A 344 -15.09 15.90 -22.58
C GLU A 344 -16.26 16.90 -22.48
N ASP A 345 -16.13 17.97 -21.67
CA ASP A 345 -17.18 18.99 -21.51
C ASP A 345 -17.14 20.08 -22.60
N LYS A 346 -17.53 19.71 -23.84
CA LYS A 346 -18.12 20.61 -24.85
C LYS A 346 -19.41 20.00 -25.41
N PRO A 347 -20.50 20.78 -25.58
CA PRO A 347 -21.82 20.37 -25.13
C PRO A 347 -22.63 19.57 -26.17
N LYS A 348 -23.37 18.55 -25.71
CA LYS A 348 -24.61 18.09 -26.36
C LYS A 348 -25.80 18.26 -25.41
N ALA A 349 -26.17 19.50 -25.15
CA ALA A 349 -27.50 19.83 -24.67
C ALA A 349 -28.52 19.66 -25.80
N LYS A 350 -29.13 18.48 -25.93
CA LYS A 350 -30.45 18.35 -26.59
C LYS A 350 -31.53 18.47 -25.52
N ALA A 351 -32.00 19.69 -25.35
CA ALA A 351 -33.24 19.98 -24.65
C ALA A 351 -34.39 19.20 -25.30
N ARG A 352 -35.03 18.31 -24.55
CA ARG A 352 -36.40 17.86 -24.86
C ARG A 352 -37.35 18.92 -24.33
N SER A 353 -37.70 19.89 -25.17
CA SER A 353 -38.88 20.73 -24.96
C SER A 353 -40.12 19.98 -25.45
N LYS A 354 -41.10 19.80 -24.56
CA LYS A 354 -42.48 19.44 -24.91
C LYS A 354 -43.21 20.61 -25.57
N SER A 355 -44.29 20.27 -26.24
CA SER A 355 -45.44 21.09 -26.74
C SER A 355 -45.36 21.58 -28.19
N ALA A 356 -46.23 21.02 -29.05
CA ALA A 356 -47.46 21.66 -29.52
C ALA A 356 -48.12 20.78 -30.62
N ASP A 357 -49.39 20.40 -30.41
CA ASP A 357 -50.32 20.09 -31.52
C ASP A 357 -50.56 21.37 -32.35
N PRO A 358 -50.91 21.24 -33.64
CA PRO A 358 -52.32 21.40 -33.98
C PRO A 358 -52.88 20.46 -35.07
N ASP A 359 -54.19 20.28 -34.92
CA ASP A 359 -55.25 19.63 -35.69
C ASP A 359 -55.19 19.58 -37.24
N ASP A 360 -55.94 18.57 -37.73
CA ASP A 360 -56.73 18.47 -38.98
C ASP A 360 -56.03 18.39 -40.36
N GLU A 361 -56.14 17.22 -41.01
CA GLU A 361 -56.87 17.10 -42.29
C GLU A 361 -57.18 15.65 -42.68
N VAL A 362 -58.35 15.49 -43.26
CA VAL A 362 -59.13 14.29 -43.57
C VAL A 362 -58.66 13.63 -44.88
N ALA A 363 -58.70 12.30 -44.99
CA ALA A 363 -59.19 11.59 -46.18
C ALA A 363 -59.24 10.07 -45.99
N ASP A 364 -60.43 9.53 -46.28
CA ASP A 364 -60.77 8.13 -46.49
C ASP A 364 -59.76 7.37 -47.36
N LEU A 365 -59.69 6.04 -47.17
CA LEU A 365 -59.68 5.09 -48.27
C LEU A 365 -60.12 3.70 -47.77
N ASP A 366 -61.08 3.16 -48.50
CA ASP A 366 -61.90 1.98 -48.28
C ASP A 366 -61.18 0.63 -48.17
N ASP A 367 -61.93 -0.31 -47.58
CA ASP A 367 -61.89 -1.76 -47.78
C ASP A 367 -61.76 -2.16 -49.26
N ALA A 368 -60.88 -3.12 -49.55
CA ALA A 368 -61.16 -4.22 -50.49
C ALA A 368 -60.05 -5.29 -50.48
N ALA A 369 -60.42 -6.51 -50.07
CA ALA A 369 -60.04 -7.85 -50.57
C ALA A 369 -59.67 -8.84 -49.46
#